data_AF-A0A438E819-F1
#
_entry.id   AF-A0A438E819-F1
#
_cell.length_a   1.000
_cell.length_b   1.000
_cell.length_c   1.000
_cell.angle_alpha   90.00
_cell.angle_beta   90.00
_cell.angle_gamma   90.00
#
_symmetry.space_group_name_H-M   'P 1'
#
loop_
_entity.id
_entity.type
_entity.pdbx_description
1 polymer ?
#
loop_
_entity_poly.entity_id
_entity_poly.type
_entity_poly.pdbx_seq_one_letter_code
_entity_poly.pdbx_strand_id
1 'polypeptide(L)'
;MLGNTDLTIRVAHYDCKSRGTISANDFALSMVASADMRHINKFLRRVDDLNDEPQLRDIRITLEEFKNFAELRKRLQPLSWAIFSYGKVNGQLTKGDFQRAACQVCGISLTDNVVDIIFHIFDANLDGSLSLDEFVRVLQRRERDSSQPREPGFMGLLSCWFSCTTNCSSGNIFLN
;
A
#
# COMPACT_ATOMS: atom_id res chain seq x y z
N MET A 1 14.25 16.70 -4.48
CA MET A 1 13.20 17.11 -5.45
C MET A 1 12.59 15.97 -6.28
N LEU A 2 13.09 14.71 -6.22
CA LEU A 2 12.59 13.57 -7.02
C LEU A 2 11.43 12.77 -6.40
N GLY A 3 11.05 13.04 -5.14
CA GLY A 3 10.07 12.21 -4.42
C GLY A 3 8.59 12.48 -4.76
N ASN A 4 8.25 13.68 -5.24
CA ASN A 4 6.86 14.08 -5.51
C ASN A 4 6.37 13.66 -6.89
N THR A 5 7.25 13.56 -7.88
CA THR A 5 6.88 13.20 -9.26
C THR A 5 6.48 11.74 -9.38
N ASP A 6 7.23 10.82 -8.75
CA ASP A 6 6.93 9.37 -8.74
C ASP A 6 5.58 9.05 -8.09
N LEU A 7 5.26 9.73 -6.98
CA LEU A 7 3.98 9.54 -6.31
C LEU A 7 2.80 10.09 -7.13
N THR A 8 3.02 11.22 -7.81
CA THR A 8 2.03 11.82 -8.71
C THR A 8 1.77 10.93 -9.93
N ILE A 9 2.81 10.32 -10.50
CA ILE A 9 2.68 9.35 -11.61
C ILE A 9 1.90 8.11 -11.16
N ARG A 10 2.23 7.54 -9.99
CA ARG A 10 1.48 6.40 -9.44
C ARG A 10 0.01 6.74 -9.24
N VAL A 11 -0.29 7.90 -8.66
CA VAL A 11 -1.69 8.30 -8.46
C VAL A 11 -2.38 8.55 -9.78
N ALA A 12 -1.76 9.24 -10.75
CA ALA A 12 -2.34 9.44 -12.07
C ALA A 12 -2.62 8.12 -12.81
N HIS A 13 -1.80 7.09 -12.58
CA HIS A 13 -2.04 5.75 -13.10
C HIS A 13 -3.30 5.10 -12.50
N TYR A 14 -3.59 5.33 -11.20
CA TYR A 14 -4.79 4.77 -10.53
C TYR A 14 -6.02 5.69 -10.61
N ASP A 15 -5.85 7.00 -10.74
CA ASP A 15 -6.91 7.99 -10.99
C ASP A 15 -7.19 8.12 -12.50
N CYS A 16 -7.53 6.98 -13.12
CA CYS A 16 -7.80 6.89 -14.55
C CYS A 16 -8.99 7.76 -15.02
N LYS A 17 -9.74 8.35 -14.08
CA LYS A 17 -10.90 9.22 -14.34
C LYS A 17 -10.68 10.69 -13.96
N SER A 18 -9.47 11.07 -13.51
CA SER A 18 -9.14 12.43 -13.06
C SER A 18 -10.12 12.99 -12.02
N ARG A 19 -10.61 12.13 -11.12
CA ARG A 19 -11.61 12.50 -10.09
C ARG A 19 -10.94 12.99 -8.80
N GLY A 20 -9.61 12.97 -8.72
CA GLY A 20 -8.86 13.30 -7.50
C GLY A 20 -9.00 12.26 -6.39
N THR A 21 -9.64 11.11 -6.69
CA THR A 21 -9.88 10.01 -5.75
C THR A 21 -9.78 8.66 -6.43
N ILE A 22 -9.13 7.70 -5.79
CA ILE A 22 -8.99 6.32 -6.26
C ILE A 22 -10.01 5.41 -5.55
N SER A 23 -10.39 4.29 -6.16
CA SER A 23 -11.27 3.32 -5.51
C SER A 23 -10.54 2.57 -4.39
N ALA A 24 -11.28 2.00 -3.44
CA ALA A 24 -10.73 1.12 -2.42
C ALA A 24 -9.97 -0.07 -3.04
N ASN A 25 -10.48 -0.64 -4.14
CA ASN A 25 -9.82 -1.72 -4.86
C ASN A 25 -8.48 -1.27 -5.49
N ASP A 26 -8.46 -0.14 -6.20
CA ASP A 26 -7.21 0.41 -6.76
C ASP A 26 -6.20 0.74 -5.67
N PHE A 27 -6.67 1.28 -4.54
CA PHE A 27 -5.83 1.53 -3.38
C PHE A 27 -5.24 0.22 -2.85
N ALA A 28 -6.05 -0.82 -2.69
CA ALA A 28 -5.62 -2.13 -2.22
C ALA A 28 -4.62 -2.79 -3.17
N LEU A 29 -4.89 -2.78 -4.48
CA LEU A 29 -3.94 -3.24 -5.51
C LEU A 29 -2.60 -2.52 -5.42
N SER A 30 -2.61 -1.20 -5.16
CA SER A 30 -1.38 -0.41 -5.00
C SER A 30 -0.54 -0.85 -3.78
N MET A 31 -1.19 -1.36 -2.72
CA MET A 31 -0.52 -1.93 -1.54
C MET A 31 0.08 -3.28 -1.89
N VAL A 32 -0.71 -4.17 -2.49
CA VAL A 32 -0.31 -5.55 -2.83
C VAL A 32 0.79 -5.59 -3.89
N ALA A 33 0.76 -4.70 -4.88
CA ALA A 33 1.81 -4.58 -5.90
C ALA A 33 3.20 -4.27 -5.32
N SER A 34 3.25 -3.80 -4.07
CA SER A 34 4.49 -3.49 -3.34
C SER A 34 4.90 -4.57 -2.33
N ALA A 35 4.02 -5.54 -2.03
CA ALA A 35 4.18 -6.54 -0.99
C ALA A 35 5.01 -7.76 -1.46
N ASP A 36 5.40 -8.61 -0.51
CA ASP A 36 6.17 -9.83 -0.76
C ASP A 36 5.42 -10.82 -1.68
N MET A 37 6.08 -11.22 -2.77
CA MET A 37 5.52 -12.11 -3.79
C MET A 37 5.15 -13.50 -3.27
N ARG A 38 5.74 -13.95 -2.15
CA ARG A 38 5.46 -15.26 -1.53
C ARG A 38 3.99 -15.43 -1.15
N HIS A 39 3.28 -14.33 -0.91
CA HIS A 39 1.88 -14.34 -0.47
C HIS A 39 0.94 -13.55 -1.39
N ILE A 40 1.41 -13.14 -2.58
CA ILE A 40 0.67 -12.26 -3.48
C ILE A 40 -0.70 -12.82 -3.85
N ASN A 41 -0.81 -14.12 -4.09
CA ASN A 41 -2.10 -14.76 -4.42
C ASN A 41 -3.11 -14.67 -3.28
N LYS A 42 -2.66 -14.71 -2.01
CA LYS A 42 -3.55 -14.54 -0.85
C LYS A 42 -4.04 -13.10 -0.77
N PHE A 43 -3.16 -12.14 -1.00
CA PHE A 43 -3.54 -10.72 -0.98
C PHE A 43 -4.42 -10.34 -2.16
N LEU A 44 -4.18 -10.86 -3.37
CA LEU A 44 -5.07 -10.62 -4.51
C LEU A 44 -6.47 -11.15 -4.27
N ARG A 45 -6.63 -12.33 -3.66
CA ARG A 45 -7.96 -12.80 -3.24
C ARG A 45 -8.63 -11.85 -2.26
N ARG A 46 -7.89 -11.33 -1.27
CA ARG A 46 -8.42 -10.33 -0.33
C ARG A 46 -8.84 -9.03 -1.01
N VAL A 47 -8.13 -8.63 -2.06
CA VAL A 47 -8.52 -7.49 -2.91
C VAL A 47 -9.81 -7.79 -3.67
N ASP A 48 -9.98 -9.00 -4.18
CA ASP A 48 -11.21 -9.42 -4.85
C ASP A 48 -12.39 -9.42 -3.86
N ASP A 49 -12.20 -10.00 -2.67
CA ASP A 49 -13.19 -10.05 -1.58
C ASP A 49 -13.65 -8.64 -1.13
N LEU A 50 -12.80 -7.61 -1.31
CA LEU A 50 -13.15 -6.23 -0.98
C LEU A 50 -14.35 -5.72 -1.81
N ASN A 51 -14.54 -6.24 -3.03
CA ASN A 51 -15.69 -5.87 -3.86
C ASN A 51 -17.02 -6.45 -3.35
N ASP A 52 -16.95 -7.52 -2.56
CA ASP A 52 -18.12 -8.19 -1.99
C ASP A 52 -18.58 -7.53 -0.68
N GLU A 53 -17.73 -6.68 -0.08
CA GLU A 53 -18.01 -5.92 1.14
C GLU A 53 -18.56 -4.52 0.80
N PRO A 54 -19.88 -4.27 0.91
CA PRO A 54 -20.48 -3.00 0.45
C PRO A 54 -19.94 -1.78 1.21
N GLN A 55 -19.57 -1.97 2.47
CA GLN A 55 -19.02 -0.92 3.33
C GLN A 55 -17.61 -0.49 2.90
N LEU A 56 -16.85 -1.37 2.24
CA LEU A 56 -15.48 -1.10 1.80
C LEU A 56 -15.40 -0.76 0.31
N ARG A 57 -16.18 -1.45 -0.53
CA ARG A 57 -16.17 -1.27 -1.99
C ARG A 57 -16.43 0.18 -2.40
N ASP A 58 -17.39 0.82 -1.74
CA ASP A 58 -17.85 2.16 -2.13
C ASP A 58 -16.95 3.29 -1.55
N ILE A 59 -15.94 2.93 -0.74
CA ILE A 59 -14.95 3.87 -0.21
C ILE A 59 -14.12 4.46 -1.36
N ARG A 60 -13.88 5.77 -1.26
CA ARG A 60 -12.98 6.52 -2.14
C ARG A 60 -11.84 7.10 -1.33
N ILE A 61 -10.62 6.91 -1.82
CA ILE A 61 -9.40 7.38 -1.18
C ILE A 61 -8.92 8.62 -1.91
N THR A 62 -8.74 9.70 -1.16
CA THR A 62 -8.21 10.97 -1.66
C THR A 62 -6.71 10.86 -1.93
N LEU A 63 -6.21 11.78 -2.75
CA LEU A 63 -4.78 11.89 -2.99
C LEU A 63 -3.96 12.16 -1.70
N GLU A 64 -4.54 12.91 -0.76
CA GLU A 64 -3.88 13.21 0.52
C GLU A 64 -3.78 11.96 1.39
N GLU A 65 -4.85 11.17 1.51
CA GLU A 65 -4.84 9.89 2.22
C GLU A 65 -3.81 8.92 1.61
N PHE A 66 -3.76 8.86 0.28
CA PHE A 66 -2.76 8.05 -0.43
C PHE A 66 -1.32 8.51 -0.13
N LYS A 67 -1.09 9.84 -0.10
CA LYS A 67 0.22 10.43 0.23
C LYS A 67 0.63 10.10 1.67
N ASN A 68 -0.29 10.25 2.62
CA ASN A 68 -0.07 9.93 4.02
C ASN A 68 0.32 8.47 4.19
N PHE A 69 -0.41 7.54 3.55
CA PHE A 69 -0.05 6.13 3.55
C PHE A 69 1.31 5.86 2.87
N ALA A 70 1.61 6.52 1.75
CA ALA A 70 2.90 6.39 1.09
C ALA A 70 4.07 6.90 1.93
N GLU A 71 3.88 7.97 2.71
CA GLU A 71 4.89 8.48 3.64
C GLU A 71 5.05 7.54 4.84
N LEU A 72 3.95 6.96 5.34
CA LEU A 72 3.99 5.97 6.42
C LEU A 72 4.87 4.77 6.06
N ARG A 73 4.77 4.27 4.83
CA ARG A 73 5.65 3.21 4.30
C ARG A 73 7.13 3.56 4.32
N LYS A 74 7.50 4.86 4.24
CA LYS A 74 8.91 5.28 4.34
C LYS A 74 9.40 5.32 5.79
N ARG A 75 8.50 5.40 6.77
CA ARG A 75 8.78 5.50 8.21
C ARG A 75 8.63 4.16 8.94
N LEU A 76 8.87 3.08 8.20
CA LEU A 76 8.71 1.69 8.65
C LEU A 76 9.48 1.32 9.90
N GLN A 77 10.77 1.70 9.98
CA GLN A 77 11.61 1.35 11.12
C GLN A 77 11.14 2.05 12.41
N PRO A 78 10.90 3.37 12.44
CA PRO A 78 10.27 4.01 13.60
C PRO A 78 8.91 3.38 13.97
N LEU A 79 8.10 3.06 12.97
CA LEU A 79 6.77 2.51 13.18
C LEU A 79 6.80 1.08 13.73
N SER A 80 7.74 0.24 13.32
CA SER A 80 7.89 -1.11 13.89
C SER A 80 8.28 -1.06 15.36
N TRP A 81 9.12 -0.11 15.75
CA TRP A 81 9.51 0.10 17.15
C TRP A 81 8.32 0.61 17.98
N ALA A 82 7.54 1.53 17.41
CA ALA A 82 6.29 1.98 18.01
C ALA A 82 5.34 0.81 18.25
N ILE A 83 5.21 -0.08 17.26
CA ILE A 83 4.34 -1.25 17.31
C ILE A 83 4.72 -2.24 18.41
N PHE A 84 6.02 -2.46 18.62
CA PHE A 84 6.48 -3.22 19.79
C PHE A 84 6.09 -2.57 21.13
N SER A 85 5.91 -1.24 21.15
CA SER A 85 5.51 -0.50 22.35
C SER A 85 3.99 -0.34 22.50
N TYR A 86 3.23 -0.26 21.41
CA TYR A 86 1.77 0.01 21.39
C TYR A 86 0.93 -1.26 21.24
N GLY A 87 1.50 -2.35 20.73
CA GLY A 87 0.82 -3.63 20.66
C GLY A 87 0.41 -4.09 22.05
N LYS A 88 -0.68 -4.84 22.13
CA LYS A 88 -1.05 -5.55 23.36
C LYS A 88 0.12 -6.46 23.80
N VAL A 89 0.07 -6.95 25.04
CA VAL A 89 1.09 -7.86 25.63
C VAL A 89 1.42 -9.07 24.73
N ASN A 90 0.53 -9.43 23.78
CA ASN A 90 0.69 -10.49 22.80
C ASN A 90 1.22 -10.05 21.41
N GLY A 91 1.60 -8.79 21.21
CA GLY A 91 2.14 -8.30 19.93
C GLY A 91 1.10 -8.10 18.82
N GLN A 92 -0.17 -7.91 19.18
CA GLN A 92 -1.26 -7.60 18.26
C GLN A 92 -1.60 -6.11 18.30
N LEU A 93 -1.80 -5.52 17.11
CA LEU A 93 -2.25 -4.15 16.94
C LEU A 93 -3.71 -4.07 16.51
N THR A 94 -4.52 -3.39 17.30
CA THR A 94 -5.84 -2.98 16.85
C THR A 94 -5.74 -1.80 15.87
N LYS A 95 -6.83 -1.51 15.15
CA LYS A 95 -6.95 -0.33 14.27
C LYS A 95 -6.57 0.98 14.97
N GLY A 96 -7.05 1.16 16.19
CA GLY A 96 -6.75 2.34 17.00
C GLY A 96 -5.29 2.41 17.46
N ASP A 97 -4.66 1.27 17.76
CA ASP A 97 -3.22 1.23 18.07
C ASP A 97 -2.40 1.65 16.84
N PHE A 98 -2.79 1.17 15.66
CA PHE A 98 -2.11 1.46 14.41
C PHE A 98 -2.20 2.95 14.06
N GLN A 99 -3.40 3.56 14.16
CA GLN A 99 -3.57 5.00 13.98
C GLN A 99 -2.77 5.82 14.99
N ARG A 100 -2.77 5.41 16.27
CA ARG A 100 -1.98 6.10 17.30
C ARG A 100 -0.48 6.02 17.03
N ALA A 101 0.02 4.85 16.65
CA ALA A 101 1.43 4.67 16.32
C ALA A 101 1.83 5.53 15.10
N ALA A 102 1.01 5.53 14.04
CA ALA A 102 1.23 6.37 12.86
C ALA A 102 1.26 7.86 13.20
N CYS A 103 0.31 8.34 14.01
CA CYS A 103 0.21 9.74 14.39
C CYS A 103 1.35 10.17 15.32
N GLN A 104 1.57 9.44 16.41
CA GLN A 104 2.52 9.83 17.45
C GLN A 104 3.98 9.66 17.04
N VAL A 105 4.29 8.64 16.22
CA VAL A 105 5.68 8.32 15.87
C VAL A 105 6.07 8.81 14.50
N CYS A 106 5.14 8.80 13.54
CA CYS A 106 5.42 9.26 12.18
C CYS A 106 4.87 10.67 11.88
N GLY A 107 4.02 11.22 12.75
CA GLY A 107 3.34 12.50 12.49
C GLY A 107 2.29 12.38 11.38
N ILE A 108 1.77 11.17 11.13
CA ILE A 108 0.88 10.88 10.01
C ILE A 108 -0.49 10.48 10.53
N SER A 109 -1.51 11.22 10.12
CA SER A 109 -2.89 10.89 10.40
C SER A 109 -3.48 10.03 9.29
N LEU A 110 -3.98 8.85 9.66
CA LEU A 110 -4.71 7.95 8.76
C LEU A 110 -6.19 7.99 9.12
N THR A 111 -7.04 8.07 8.10
CA THR A 111 -8.49 7.99 8.26
C THR A 111 -8.95 6.56 8.52
N ASP A 112 -10.13 6.41 9.13
CA ASP A 112 -10.70 5.09 9.42
C ASP A 112 -10.88 4.28 8.13
N ASN A 113 -11.31 4.92 7.04
CA ASN A 113 -11.43 4.32 5.71
C ASN A 113 -10.11 3.67 5.22
N VAL A 114 -8.98 4.38 5.36
CA VAL A 114 -7.66 3.86 4.97
C VAL A 114 -7.28 2.66 5.85
N VAL A 115 -7.52 2.78 7.15
CA VAL A 115 -7.19 1.75 8.15
C VAL A 115 -8.03 0.50 7.95
N ASP A 116 -9.32 0.65 7.65
CA ASP A 116 -10.23 -0.45 7.38
C ASP A 116 -9.80 -1.26 6.16
N ILE A 117 -9.41 -0.60 5.07
CA ILE A 117 -8.90 -1.28 3.87
C ILE A 117 -7.56 -1.97 4.17
N ILE A 118 -6.65 -1.32 4.92
CA ILE A 118 -5.37 -1.95 5.33
C ILE A 118 -5.63 -3.23 6.11
N PHE A 119 -6.51 -3.18 7.12
CA PHE A 119 -6.81 -4.34 7.95
C PHE A 119 -7.51 -5.44 7.16
N HIS A 120 -8.45 -5.11 6.28
CA HIS A 120 -9.10 -6.10 5.40
C HIS A 120 -8.08 -6.89 4.57
N ILE A 121 -7.10 -6.21 3.99
CA ILE A 121 -6.10 -6.86 3.14
C ILE A 121 -5.12 -7.72 3.95
N PHE A 122 -4.66 -7.22 5.10
CA PHE A 122 -3.50 -7.80 5.79
C PHE A 122 -3.80 -8.61 7.06
N ASP A 123 -5.00 -8.50 7.66
CA ASP A 123 -5.45 -9.33 8.78
C ASP A 123 -5.75 -10.75 8.26
N ALA A 124 -4.73 -11.60 8.22
CA ALA A 124 -4.74 -12.87 7.51
C ALA A 124 -5.53 -13.95 8.24
N ASN A 125 -5.71 -13.82 9.55
CA ASN A 125 -6.45 -14.74 10.42
C ASN A 125 -7.86 -14.21 10.79
N LEU A 126 -8.19 -12.97 10.42
CA LEU A 126 -9.48 -12.31 10.68
C LEU A 126 -9.77 -12.12 12.17
N ASP A 127 -8.73 -11.85 12.98
CA ASP A 127 -8.88 -11.62 14.41
C ASP A 127 -9.15 -10.14 14.79
N GLY A 128 -9.23 -9.26 13.78
CA GLY A 128 -9.47 -7.84 13.93
C GLY A 128 -8.22 -7.05 14.36
N SER A 129 -7.06 -7.70 14.40
CA SER A 129 -5.77 -7.12 14.74
C SER A 129 -4.71 -7.47 13.70
N LEU A 130 -3.62 -6.71 13.67
CA LEU A 130 -2.43 -7.07 12.92
C LEU A 130 -1.38 -7.59 13.88
N SER A 131 -0.97 -8.85 13.72
CA SER A 131 0.28 -9.33 14.31
C SER A 131 1.48 -8.60 13.69
N LEU A 132 2.64 -8.66 14.35
CA LEU A 132 3.88 -8.11 13.79
C LEU A 132 4.20 -8.69 12.40
N ASP A 133 3.98 -9.98 12.18
CA ASP A 133 4.26 -10.62 10.89
C ASP A 133 3.32 -10.10 9.79
N GLU A 134 2.03 -9.96 10.08
CA GLU A 134 1.04 -9.37 9.17
C GLU A 134 1.36 -7.91 8.88
N PHE A 135 1.71 -7.16 9.93
CA PHE A 135 2.07 -5.76 9.84
C PHE A 135 3.31 -5.52 8.96
N VAL A 136 4.36 -6.32 9.16
CA VAL A 136 5.59 -6.21 8.38
C VAL A 136 5.29 -6.43 6.89
N ARG A 137 4.39 -7.35 6.55
CA ARG A 137 3.92 -7.58 5.18
C ARG A 137 3.12 -6.41 4.60
N VAL A 138 2.42 -5.62 5.42
CA VAL A 138 1.67 -4.42 4.98
C VAL A 138 2.59 -3.40 4.34
N LEU A 139 3.74 -3.18 4.97
CA LEU A 139 4.55 -2.00 4.70
C LEU A 139 5.90 -2.31 4.08
N GLN A 140 6.49 -3.50 4.31
CA GLN A 140 7.76 -3.86 3.66
C GLN A 140 7.62 -3.82 2.15
N ARG A 141 8.40 -2.91 1.55
CA ARG A 141 8.60 -2.86 0.11
C ARG A 141 9.57 -3.98 -0.27
N ARG A 142 9.35 -4.63 -1.41
CA ARG A 142 10.33 -5.51 -2.06
C ARG A 142 11.74 -4.88 -2.04
N GLU A 143 12.63 -5.36 -1.19
CA GLU A 143 14.06 -5.31 -1.46
C GLU A 143 14.29 -6.23 -2.65
N ARG A 144 14.66 -5.66 -3.79
CA ARG A 144 15.15 -6.48 -4.90
C ARG A 144 16.47 -7.08 -4.43
N ASP A 145 16.65 -8.38 -4.65
CA ASP A 145 17.92 -9.09 -4.47
C ASP A 145 19.12 -8.20 -4.80
N SER A 146 19.84 -7.80 -3.77
CA SER A 146 21.25 -7.48 -3.88
C SER A 146 21.90 -7.94 -2.59
N SER A 147 22.64 -9.04 -2.70
CA SER A 147 23.79 -9.34 -1.88
C SER A 147 24.44 -8.06 -1.32
N GLN A 148 24.41 -7.93 0.00
CA GLN A 148 24.99 -6.88 0.87
C GLN A 148 26.39 -6.34 0.42
N PRO A 149 26.87 -5.15 0.88
CA PRO A 149 26.53 -4.47 2.16
C PRO A 149 26.43 -2.91 2.17
N ARG A 150 25.80 -2.40 3.25
CA ARG A 150 25.92 -1.06 3.90
C ARG A 150 25.24 0.17 3.23
N GLU A 151 24.65 0.98 4.11
CA GLU A 151 23.77 2.16 3.92
C GLU A 151 24.31 3.31 3.05
N PRO A 152 23.55 4.38 2.73
CA PRO A 152 22.10 4.54 2.55
C PRO A 152 21.76 4.94 1.09
N GLY A 153 20.65 4.47 0.51
CA GLY A 153 20.27 4.96 -0.82
C GLY A 153 19.15 4.20 -1.51
N PHE A 154 17.93 4.67 -1.29
CA PHE A 154 16.66 4.17 -1.80
C PHE A 154 16.50 4.32 -3.34
N MET A 155 17.28 3.59 -4.16
CA MET A 155 17.15 3.65 -5.63
C MET A 155 17.25 2.27 -6.28
N GLY A 156 16.11 1.75 -6.76
CA GLY A 156 16.07 0.46 -7.44
C GLY A 156 14.73 0.15 -8.12
N LEU A 157 14.07 1.14 -8.75
CA LEU A 157 12.72 0.98 -9.32
C LEU A 157 12.61 1.10 -10.85
N LEU A 158 13.70 1.00 -11.61
CA LEU A 158 13.63 1.32 -13.04
C LEU A 158 13.63 0.14 -14.03
N SER A 159 13.85 -1.11 -13.64
CA SER A 159 14.05 -2.19 -14.65
C SER A 159 12.79 -2.92 -15.15
N CYS A 160 11.69 -3.02 -14.39
CA CYS A 160 10.55 -3.86 -14.82
C CYS A 160 9.42 -3.11 -15.53
N TRP A 161 9.40 -1.77 -15.52
CA TRP A 161 8.29 -1.03 -16.12
C TRP A 161 8.48 -0.68 -17.60
N PHE A 162 9.70 -0.81 -18.14
CA PHE A 162 9.99 -0.47 -19.54
C PHE A 162 9.67 -1.57 -20.56
N SER A 163 9.42 -2.81 -20.13
CA SER A 163 9.22 -3.93 -21.06
C SER A 163 7.77 -4.16 -21.50
N CYS A 164 6.79 -3.37 -21.03
CA CYS A 164 5.39 -3.54 -21.40
C CYS A 164 4.85 -2.50 -22.39
N THR A 165 5.71 -1.65 -22.98
CA THR A 165 5.27 -0.63 -23.96
C THR A 165 5.51 -1.03 -25.42
N THR A 166 5.89 -2.28 -25.70
CA THR A 166 6.06 -2.79 -27.07
C THR A 166 5.21 -4.04 -27.31
N ASN A 167 3.88 -3.93 -27.21
CA ASN A 167 2.96 -4.66 -28.13
C ASN A 167 1.46 -4.34 -28.06
N CYS A 168 1.04 -3.18 -27.55
CA CYS A 168 -0.35 -2.74 -27.74
C CYS A 168 -0.42 -1.68 -28.85
N SER A 169 -0.24 -2.10 -30.10
CA SER A 169 -0.73 -1.33 -31.25
C SER A 169 -2.09 -1.88 -31.65
N SER A 170 -3.10 -1.05 -31.41
CA SER A 170 -4.51 -1.25 -31.69
C SER A 170 -4.78 -1.61 -33.14
N GLY A 171 -5.69 -2.56 -33.35
CA GLY A 171 -6.39 -2.73 -34.61
C GLY A 171 -7.24 -1.51 -34.94
N ASN A 172 -7.06 -1.02 -36.18
CA ASN A 172 -7.95 -0.29 -37.10
C ASN A 172 -9.17 0.49 -36.58
N ILE A 173 -9.34 1.72 -37.11
CA ILE A 173 -10.51 2.17 -37.89
C ILE A 173 -10.12 3.40 -38.76
N PHE A 174 -10.65 3.39 -39.99
CA PHE A 174 -10.55 4.34 -41.11
C PHE A 174 -11.12 5.76 -40.87
N LEU A 175 -10.57 6.74 -41.61
CA LEU A 175 -11.19 7.88 -42.32
C LEU A 175 -10.00 8.75 -42.80
N ASN A 176 -9.78 9.15 -44.06
CA ASN A 176 -10.63 9.37 -45.23
C ASN A 176 -9.76 9.18 -46.50
#